data_AF-A0A183PA39-F1
#
_entry.id   AF-A0A183PA39-F1
#
_cell.length_a   1.000
_cell.length_b   1.000
_cell.length_c   1.000
_cell.angle_alpha   90.00
_cell.angle_beta   90.00
_cell.angle_gamma   90.00
#
_symmetry.space_group_name_H-M   'P 1'
#
loop_
_entity.id
_entity.type
_entity.pdbx_description
1 polymer ?
#
loop_
_entity_poly.entity_id
_entity_poly.type
_entity_poly.pdbx_seq_one_letter_code
_entity_poly.pdbx_strand_id
1 'polypeptide(L)'
;MLPDNLLVAHDPDSTSKLTYTMASSLEYQVMSSTFHIEADGHVRLHSGLDYELRHIYSIPVEVTDGEFSARTTLNVQVLDVNDEPPAFELNPKQLIADENSPPGKLIGRVRIRDPDSPSVNGLVECSEPPGLIRRQALHFLPDPTVNPSAEVYDLTTRIMLDREDPENPIPGHLIIYLICSDGALSSGGMISHNSDS
;
A
#
# COMPACT_ATOMS: atom_id res chain seq x y z
N MET A 1 -7.50 35.89 2.70
CA MET A 1 -7.49 34.46 3.11
C MET A 1 -6.23 34.25 3.92
N LEU A 2 -6.34 33.63 5.09
CA LEU A 2 -5.17 33.15 5.82
C LEU A 2 -4.62 31.94 5.07
N PRO A 3 -3.30 31.69 5.10
CA PRO A 3 -2.76 30.44 4.57
C PRO A 3 -3.30 29.27 5.39
N ASP A 4 -3.60 28.14 4.72
CA ASP A 4 -4.28 26.98 5.30
C ASP A 4 -3.50 26.29 6.45
N ASN A 5 -2.25 26.72 6.70
CA ASN A 5 -1.37 26.17 7.72
C ASN A 5 -1.09 27.11 8.91
N LEU A 6 -1.85 28.20 9.08
CA LEU A 6 -1.69 29.13 10.19
C LEU A 6 -2.79 28.94 11.25
N LEU A 7 -2.38 28.67 12.49
CA LEU A 7 -3.25 28.67 13.66
C LEU A 7 -3.50 30.10 14.12
N VAL A 8 -4.77 30.42 14.39
CA VAL A 8 -5.17 31.75 14.88
C VAL A 8 -6.11 31.61 16.07
N ALA A 9 -5.76 32.30 17.14
CA ALA A 9 -6.60 32.53 18.31
C ALA A 9 -6.77 34.03 18.54
N HIS A 10 -7.79 34.40 19.31
CA HIS A 10 -8.11 35.79 19.63
C HIS A 10 -8.14 35.97 21.15
N ASP A 11 -7.37 36.94 21.63
CA ASP A 11 -7.35 37.39 23.01
C ASP A 11 -7.94 38.81 23.08
N PRO A 12 -8.95 39.08 23.95
CA PRO A 12 -9.49 40.42 24.13
C PRO A 12 -8.47 41.48 24.57
N ASP A 13 -7.35 41.07 25.18
CA ASP A 13 -6.34 42.00 25.68
C ASP A 13 -5.41 42.48 24.56
N SER A 14 -5.45 43.79 24.30
CA SER A 14 -4.73 44.44 23.19
C SER A 14 -3.20 44.34 23.24
N THR A 15 -2.63 43.86 24.35
CA THR A 15 -1.19 43.73 24.57
C THR A 15 -0.71 42.28 24.58
N SER A 16 -1.61 41.30 24.52
CA SER A 16 -1.23 39.88 24.62
C SER A 16 -0.44 39.41 23.41
N LYS A 17 0.71 38.80 23.67
CA LYS A 17 1.50 38.09 22.66
C LYS A 17 1.21 36.61 22.76
N LEU A 18 0.44 36.10 21.80
CA LEU A 18 0.10 34.68 21.75
C LEU A 18 1.29 33.85 21.25
N THR A 19 1.52 32.72 21.92
CA THR A 19 2.49 31.71 21.52
C THR A 19 1.83 30.35 21.42
N TYR A 20 2.11 29.66 20.31
CA TYR A 20 1.52 28.35 20.00
C TYR A 20 2.54 27.24 20.22
N THR A 21 2.07 26.11 20.74
CA THR A 21 2.89 24.90 20.91
C THR A 21 2.05 23.65 20.70
N MET A 22 2.72 22.52 20.49
CA MET A 22 2.08 21.21 20.56
C MET A 22 1.90 20.80 22.02
N ALA A 23 0.68 20.50 22.42
CA ALA A 23 0.37 20.12 23.79
C ALA A 23 0.79 18.66 24.06
N SER A 24 1.07 18.33 25.32
CA SER A 24 1.41 16.96 25.72
C SER A 24 0.24 15.99 25.51
N SER A 25 0.51 14.83 24.94
CA SER A 25 -0.42 13.71 24.80
C SER A 25 0.32 12.38 24.76
N LEU A 26 -0.40 11.25 24.79
CA LEU A 26 0.20 9.93 24.66
C LEU A 26 0.88 9.72 23.30
N GLU A 27 0.36 10.34 22.25
CA GLU A 27 0.91 10.29 20.89
C GLU A 27 1.89 11.44 20.60
N TYR A 28 2.26 12.26 21.58
CA TYR A 28 3.13 13.43 21.37
C TYR A 28 4.41 13.10 20.62
N GLN A 29 5.03 11.95 20.89
CA GLN A 29 6.26 11.53 20.18
C GLN A 29 6.01 11.36 18.67
N VAL A 30 4.90 10.73 18.29
CA VAL A 30 4.54 10.54 16.88
C VAL A 30 4.16 11.87 16.22
N MET A 31 3.41 12.71 16.93
CA MET A 31 3.00 14.02 16.41
C MET A 31 4.21 14.94 16.24
N SER A 32 5.10 15.02 17.23
CA SER A 32 6.30 15.89 17.20
C SER A 32 7.41 15.38 16.27
N SER A 33 7.46 14.07 15.96
CA SER A 33 8.34 13.57 14.91
C SER A 33 7.84 13.90 13.50
N THR A 34 6.54 14.19 13.35
CA THR A 34 5.89 14.39 12.04
C THR A 34 5.59 15.86 11.76
N PHE A 35 5.16 16.62 12.77
CA PHE A 35 4.72 18.01 12.68
C PHE A 35 5.48 18.91 13.65
N HIS A 36 5.69 20.15 13.24
CA HIS A 36 6.24 21.22 14.04
C HIS A 36 5.26 22.40 14.07
N ILE A 37 4.93 22.89 15.28
CA ILE A 37 4.14 24.10 15.48
C ILE A 37 5.09 25.20 15.93
N GLU A 38 5.22 26.24 15.09
CA GLU A 38 6.00 27.42 15.40
C GLU A 38 5.26 28.30 16.42
N ALA A 39 6.02 29.07 17.19
CA ALA A 39 5.47 29.94 18.22
C ALA A 39 4.52 31.02 17.67
N ASP A 40 4.59 31.34 16.38
CA ASP A 40 3.71 32.29 15.70
C ASP A 40 2.45 31.63 15.08
N GLY A 41 2.29 30.32 15.25
CA GLY A 41 1.12 29.55 14.81
C GLY A 41 1.29 28.82 13.49
N HIS A 42 2.43 28.94 12.78
CA HIS A 42 2.64 28.17 11.56
C HIS A 42 2.84 26.68 11.86
N VAL A 43 2.12 25.85 11.12
CA VAL A 43 2.27 24.39 11.15
C VAL A 43 3.12 23.96 9.96
N ARG A 44 4.15 23.15 10.24
CA ARG A 44 5.07 22.59 9.25
C ARG A 44 5.19 21.08 9.41
N LEU A 45 5.55 20.41 8.32
CA LEU A 45 5.99 19.04 8.36
C LEU A 45 7.46 18.97 8.79
N HIS A 46 7.77 17.98 9.61
CA HIS A 46 9.12 17.58 9.98
C HIS A 46 9.55 16.33 9.22
N SER A 47 8.62 15.41 8.95
CA SER A 47 8.82 14.22 8.12
C SER A 47 7.80 14.16 6.98
N GLY A 48 8.06 13.28 6.01
CA GLY A 48 7.06 12.94 4.98
C GLY A 48 5.80 12.31 5.59
N LEU A 49 4.69 12.45 4.87
CA LEU A 49 3.43 11.79 5.14
C LEU A 49 3.29 10.60 4.20
N ASP A 50 2.67 9.54 4.70
CA ASP A 50 2.45 8.27 4.02
C ASP A 50 1.02 7.84 4.38
N TYR A 51 0.15 7.73 3.37
CA TYR A 51 -1.28 7.50 3.56
C TYR A 51 -1.52 6.06 4.05
N GLU A 52 -0.78 5.11 3.49
CA GLU A 52 -0.80 3.67 3.76
C GLU A 52 -0.39 3.39 5.21
N LEU A 53 0.51 4.21 5.76
CA LEU A 53 0.90 4.15 7.17
C LEU A 53 -0.11 4.83 8.09
N ARG A 54 -0.52 6.08 7.78
CA ARG A 54 -1.45 6.85 8.63
C ARG A 54 -2.14 7.98 7.86
N HIS A 55 -3.45 7.82 7.65
CA HIS A 55 -4.27 8.80 6.93
C HIS A 55 -4.81 9.98 7.78
N ILE A 56 -4.81 9.89 9.13
CA ILE A 56 -5.33 10.97 10.01
C ILE A 56 -4.40 11.22 11.21
N TYR A 57 -4.14 12.51 11.47
CA TYR A 57 -3.43 12.98 12.66
C TYR A 57 -4.34 13.93 13.46
N SER A 58 -4.39 13.73 14.78
CA SER A 58 -5.11 14.61 15.72
C SER A 58 -4.08 15.26 16.63
N ILE A 59 -3.63 16.46 16.24
CA ILE A 59 -2.54 17.17 16.89
C ILE A 59 -3.12 18.07 17.99
N PRO A 60 -2.84 17.82 19.28
CA PRO A 60 -3.28 18.69 20.34
C PRO A 60 -2.44 19.97 20.33
N VAL A 61 -3.11 21.12 20.27
CA VAL A 61 -2.51 22.44 20.19
C VAL A 61 -2.80 23.19 21.47
N GLU A 62 -1.81 23.89 22.01
CA GLU A 62 -1.96 24.85 23.08
C GLU A 62 -1.53 26.25 22.62
N VAL A 63 -2.32 27.26 22.98
CA VAL A 63 -1.97 28.67 22.80
C VAL A 63 -1.98 29.35 24.16
N THR A 64 -0.98 30.20 24.43
CA THR A 64 -0.88 30.96 25.68
C THR A 64 -0.45 32.41 25.42
N ASP A 65 -0.99 33.33 26.21
CA ASP A 65 -0.60 34.74 26.32
C ASP A 65 0.52 34.96 27.37
N GLY A 66 0.94 33.90 28.07
CA GLY A 66 1.88 33.93 29.19
C GLY A 66 1.24 33.82 30.59
N GLU A 67 -0.08 34.00 30.70
CA GLU A 67 -0.85 33.89 31.95
C GLU A 67 -1.91 32.79 31.86
N PHE A 68 -2.70 32.79 30.80
CA PHE A 68 -3.74 31.80 30.50
C PHE A 68 -3.37 30.96 29.28
N SER A 69 -3.98 29.79 29.19
CA SER A 69 -3.83 28.91 28.04
C SER A 69 -5.18 28.38 27.58
N ALA A 70 -5.28 28.16 26.27
CA ALA A 70 -6.40 27.49 25.63
C ALA A 70 -5.88 26.31 24.81
N ARG A 71 -6.68 25.25 24.72
CA ARG A 71 -6.34 24.04 23.97
C ARG A 71 -7.37 23.74 22.91
N THR A 72 -6.90 23.20 21.79
CA THR A 72 -7.73 22.67 20.71
C THR A 72 -7.06 21.45 20.08
N THR A 73 -7.73 20.81 19.13
CA THR A 73 -7.16 19.73 18.32
C THR A 73 -7.20 20.12 16.86
N LEU A 74 -6.03 20.10 16.21
CA LEU A 74 -5.88 20.22 14.78
C LEU A 74 -5.99 18.83 14.15
N ASN A 75 -6.98 18.61 13.29
CA ASN A 75 -7.12 17.37 12.53
C ASN A 75 -6.51 17.56 11.15
N VAL A 76 -5.49 16.76 10.83
CA VAL A 76 -4.84 16.72 9.52
C VAL A 76 -5.24 15.42 8.83
N GLN A 77 -5.80 15.54 7.63
CA GLN A 77 -6.08 14.41 6.75
C GLN A 77 -4.99 14.32 5.70
N VAL A 78 -4.35 13.17 5.60
CA VAL A 78 -3.42 12.87 4.51
C VAL A 78 -4.26 12.51 3.30
N LEU A 79 -3.94 13.11 2.15
CA LEU A 79 -4.57 12.76 0.89
C LEU A 79 -3.74 11.67 0.24
N ASP A 80 -4.45 10.63 -0.17
CA ASP A 80 -3.91 9.49 -0.88
C ASP A 80 -3.44 9.87 -2.29
N VAL A 81 -2.36 9.24 -2.75
CA VAL A 81 -1.77 9.38 -4.08
C VAL A 81 -1.42 8.01 -4.61
N ASN A 82 -1.37 7.85 -5.93
CA ASN A 82 -1.01 6.57 -6.52
C ASN A 82 0.53 6.36 -6.46
N ASP A 83 1.05 5.87 -5.35
CA ASP A 83 2.48 5.61 -5.16
C ASP A 83 2.84 4.18 -4.73
N GLU A 84 1.86 3.29 -4.54
CA GLU A 84 2.11 1.85 -4.39
C GLU A 84 1.66 1.07 -5.64
N PRO A 85 2.52 0.23 -6.25
CA PRO A 85 2.09 -0.64 -7.34
C PRO A 85 1.43 -1.94 -6.83
N PRO A 86 0.63 -2.63 -7.67
CA PRO A 86 0.09 -3.93 -7.32
C PRO A 86 1.16 -4.96 -6.93
N ALA A 87 1.01 -5.58 -5.76
CA ALA A 87 1.98 -6.51 -5.20
C ALA A 87 1.39 -7.88 -4.87
N PHE A 88 2.21 -8.93 -5.01
CA PHE A 88 1.84 -10.30 -4.65
C PHE A 88 2.08 -10.58 -3.17
N GLU A 89 1.03 -10.93 -2.45
CA GLU A 89 1.07 -11.44 -1.08
C GLU A 89 1.09 -12.97 -1.08
N LEU A 90 2.30 -13.54 -1.16
CA LEU A 90 2.53 -14.99 -1.07
C LEU A 90 3.03 -15.36 0.33
N ASN A 91 2.23 -16.12 1.07
CA ASN A 91 2.64 -16.73 2.34
C ASN A 91 2.19 -18.19 2.42
N PRO A 92 3.10 -19.17 2.32
CA PRO A 92 4.55 -19.04 2.13
C PRO A 92 4.94 -18.51 0.74
N LYS A 93 6.14 -17.91 0.62
CA LYS A 93 6.70 -17.43 -0.67
C LYS A 93 6.98 -18.55 -1.68
N GLN A 94 7.00 -19.80 -1.23
CA GLN A 94 7.22 -20.97 -2.06
C GLN A 94 6.07 -21.95 -1.87
N LEU A 95 5.54 -22.44 -2.98
CA LEU A 95 4.54 -23.51 -3.00
C LEU A 95 5.20 -24.79 -3.50
N ILE A 96 4.78 -25.92 -2.94
CA ILE A 96 5.27 -27.24 -3.31
C ILE A 96 4.14 -27.95 -4.04
N ALA A 97 4.46 -28.54 -5.20
CA ALA A 97 3.54 -29.35 -5.98
C ALA A 97 4.11 -30.75 -6.16
N ASP A 98 3.26 -31.76 -6.04
CA ASP A 98 3.66 -33.14 -6.34
C ASP A 98 3.85 -33.30 -7.84
N GLU A 99 4.95 -33.94 -8.24
CA GLU A 99 5.30 -34.11 -9.65
C GLU A 99 4.34 -35.01 -10.43
N ASN A 100 3.34 -35.64 -9.79
CA ASN A 100 2.31 -36.45 -10.43
C ASN A 100 0.92 -35.80 -10.35
N SER A 101 0.87 -34.50 -10.03
CA SER A 101 -0.39 -33.76 -9.87
C SER A 101 -1.17 -33.75 -11.20
N PRO A 102 -2.42 -34.25 -11.23
CA PRO A 102 -3.24 -34.26 -12.44
C PRO A 102 -3.70 -32.83 -12.77
N PRO A 103 -4.19 -32.55 -13.99
CA PRO A 103 -4.83 -31.27 -14.33
C PRO A 103 -5.95 -30.90 -13.35
N GLY A 104 -6.06 -29.61 -13.01
CA GLY A 104 -7.07 -29.05 -12.11
C GLY A 104 -6.74 -29.19 -10.62
N LYS A 105 -5.60 -29.76 -10.26
CA LYS A 105 -5.15 -29.86 -8.86
C LYS A 105 -4.78 -28.47 -8.34
N LEU A 106 -5.40 -28.05 -7.23
CA LEU A 106 -5.02 -26.84 -6.51
C LEU A 106 -3.64 -27.03 -5.85
N ILE A 107 -2.72 -26.14 -6.20
CA ILE A 107 -1.36 -26.07 -5.64
C ILE A 107 -1.29 -25.05 -4.51
N GLY A 108 -2.04 -23.95 -4.64
CA GLY A 108 -2.10 -22.93 -3.62
C GLY A 108 -2.92 -21.72 -4.06
N ARG A 109 -2.87 -20.66 -3.27
CA ARG A 109 -3.54 -19.39 -3.54
C ARG A 109 -2.52 -18.27 -3.49
N VAL A 110 -2.72 -17.30 -4.36
CA VAL A 110 -2.00 -16.05 -4.32
C VAL A 110 -2.99 -14.90 -4.14
N ARG A 111 -2.64 -13.97 -3.27
CA ARG A 111 -3.38 -12.73 -3.11
C ARG A 111 -2.58 -11.60 -3.74
N ILE A 112 -3.27 -10.65 -4.35
CA ILE A 112 -2.70 -9.49 -5.02
C ILE A 112 -3.41 -8.28 -4.46
N ARG A 113 -2.64 -7.30 -4.03
CA ARG A 113 -3.14 -6.08 -3.41
C ARG A 113 -2.40 -4.89 -3.92
N ASP A 114 -3.16 -3.83 -4.05
CA ASP A 114 -2.67 -2.47 -4.18
C ASP A 114 -3.16 -1.74 -2.92
N PRO A 115 -2.25 -1.26 -2.04
CA PRO A 115 -2.59 -0.57 -0.81
C PRO A 115 -3.31 0.77 -1.01
N ASP A 116 -3.20 1.37 -2.21
CA ASP A 116 -3.83 2.65 -2.53
C ASP A 116 -5.35 2.53 -2.36
N SER A 117 -6.03 3.65 -2.17
CA SER A 117 -7.49 3.65 -2.15
C SER A 117 -8.06 3.41 -3.56
N PRO A 118 -9.29 2.86 -3.68
CA PRO A 118 -9.92 2.65 -4.99
C PRO A 118 -10.07 3.92 -5.85
N SER A 119 -10.09 5.10 -5.23
CA SER A 119 -10.15 6.40 -5.93
C SER A 119 -8.83 6.85 -6.55
N VAL A 120 -7.71 6.25 -6.15
CA VAL A 120 -6.36 6.49 -6.68
C VAL A 120 -5.73 5.15 -7.07
N ASN A 121 -6.50 4.34 -7.78
CA ASN A 121 -6.07 3.10 -8.43
C ASN A 121 -5.76 1.89 -7.52
N GLY A 122 -6.25 1.84 -6.27
CA GLY A 122 -6.20 0.63 -5.45
C GLY A 122 -6.93 -0.62 -5.98
N LEU A 123 -7.50 -0.57 -7.19
CA LEU A 123 -8.22 -1.68 -7.81
C LEU A 123 -7.35 -2.36 -8.86
N VAL A 124 -7.02 -3.63 -8.61
CA VAL A 124 -6.12 -4.40 -9.47
C VAL A 124 -6.88 -5.27 -10.47
N GLU A 125 -6.49 -5.18 -11.73
CA GLU A 125 -6.85 -6.13 -12.78
C GLU A 125 -5.63 -6.96 -13.18
N CYS A 126 -5.75 -8.29 -13.10
CA CYS A 126 -4.68 -9.18 -13.57
C CYS A 126 -5.10 -10.10 -14.72
N SER A 127 -4.13 -10.42 -15.57
CA SER A 127 -4.28 -11.34 -16.68
C SER A 127 -3.02 -12.17 -16.93
N GLU A 128 -3.22 -13.38 -17.47
CA GLU A 128 -2.10 -14.20 -17.91
C GLU A 128 -1.55 -13.68 -19.24
N PRO A 129 -0.23 -13.52 -19.40
CA PRO A 129 0.36 -13.04 -20.65
C PRO A 129 0.00 -13.98 -21.81
N PRO A 130 -0.69 -13.50 -22.87
CA PRO A 130 -1.20 -14.37 -23.93
C PRO A 130 -0.14 -15.27 -24.58
N GLY A 131 1.10 -14.77 -24.72
CA GLY A 131 2.23 -15.50 -25.28
C GLY A 131 2.84 -16.55 -24.34
N LEU A 132 2.55 -16.48 -23.03
CA LEU A 132 3.10 -17.38 -22.02
C LEU A 132 2.10 -18.42 -21.52
N ILE A 133 0.79 -18.22 -21.71
CA ILE A 133 -0.26 -19.16 -21.28
C ILE A 133 0.05 -20.63 -21.63
N ARG A 134 0.52 -20.89 -22.85
CA ARG A 134 0.82 -22.27 -23.32
C ARG A 134 2.07 -22.90 -22.70
N ARG A 135 2.93 -22.09 -22.08
CA ARG A 135 4.20 -22.52 -21.47
C ARG A 135 4.11 -22.61 -19.95
N GLN A 136 3.01 -22.14 -19.36
CA GLN A 136 2.79 -22.24 -17.91
C GLN A 136 2.17 -23.59 -17.58
N ALA A 137 2.77 -24.31 -16.64
CA ALA A 137 2.19 -25.55 -16.12
C ALA A 137 0.99 -25.29 -15.19
N LEU A 138 0.83 -24.06 -14.70
CA LEU A 138 -0.21 -23.62 -13.78
C LEU A 138 -1.14 -22.58 -14.43
N HIS A 139 -2.39 -22.55 -13.97
CA HIS A 139 -3.44 -21.61 -14.33
C HIS A 139 -3.80 -20.76 -13.12
N PHE A 140 -4.07 -19.47 -13.36
CA PHE A 140 -4.64 -18.57 -12.37
C PHE A 140 -6.14 -18.46 -12.61
N LEU A 141 -6.91 -18.88 -11.62
CA LEU A 141 -8.36 -18.75 -11.63
C LEU A 141 -8.75 -17.78 -10.52
N PRO A 142 -9.46 -16.68 -10.82
CA PRO A 142 -10.04 -15.84 -9.77
C PRO A 142 -10.87 -16.71 -8.82
N ASP A 143 -10.67 -16.57 -7.50
CA ASP A 143 -11.44 -17.34 -6.51
C ASP A 143 -12.92 -16.88 -6.54
N PRO A 144 -13.84 -17.75 -7.00
CA PRO A 144 -15.25 -17.36 -7.18
C PRO A 144 -16.01 -17.17 -5.86
N THR A 145 -15.43 -17.57 -4.73
CA THR A 145 -16.08 -17.58 -3.41
C THR A 145 -15.69 -16.40 -2.53
N VAL A 146 -14.48 -15.87 -2.72
CA VAL A 146 -13.95 -14.78 -1.89
C VAL A 146 -14.25 -13.43 -2.50
N ASN A 147 -14.13 -13.28 -3.82
CA ASN A 147 -14.45 -12.04 -4.52
C ASN A 147 -14.41 -12.27 -6.05
N PRO A 148 -15.45 -11.96 -6.85
CA PRO A 148 -15.30 -11.93 -8.31
C PRO A 148 -14.29 -10.87 -8.80
N SER A 149 -13.75 -10.00 -7.93
CA SER A 149 -12.89 -8.85 -8.27
C SER A 149 -11.37 -9.09 -8.28
N ALA A 150 -10.88 -10.27 -8.70
CA ALA A 150 -9.46 -10.41 -9.08
C ALA A 150 -8.38 -10.20 -7.98
N GLU A 151 -8.71 -10.18 -6.68
CA GLU A 151 -7.69 -10.03 -5.62
C GLU A 151 -7.05 -11.35 -5.19
N VAL A 152 -7.76 -12.48 -5.33
CA VAL A 152 -7.26 -13.81 -4.93
C VAL A 152 -7.40 -14.75 -6.11
N TYR A 153 -6.30 -15.45 -6.41
CA TYR A 153 -6.25 -16.43 -7.49
C TYR A 153 -5.87 -17.81 -6.95
N ASP A 154 -6.67 -18.80 -7.32
CA ASP A 154 -6.33 -20.21 -7.19
C ASP A 154 -5.29 -20.58 -8.27
N LEU A 155 -4.20 -21.20 -7.83
CA LEU A 155 -3.14 -21.74 -8.69
C LEU A 155 -3.41 -23.22 -8.91
N THR A 156 -3.91 -23.56 -10.10
CA THR A 156 -4.27 -24.95 -10.44
C THR A 156 -3.40 -25.49 -11.56
N THR A 157 -3.09 -26.77 -11.55
CA THR A 157 -2.34 -27.42 -12.65
C THR A 157 -3.13 -27.39 -13.95
N ARG A 158 -2.49 -27.02 -15.06
CA ARG A 158 -3.09 -27.09 -16.42
C ARG A 158 -2.91 -28.44 -17.07
N ILE A 159 -1.75 -29.02 -16.81
CA ILE A 159 -1.31 -30.30 -17.34
C ILE A 159 -1.07 -31.25 -16.18
N MET A 160 -0.91 -32.52 -16.49
CA MET A 160 -0.30 -33.43 -15.53
C MET A 160 1.14 -32.95 -15.34
N LEU A 161 1.53 -32.71 -14.09
CA LEU A 161 2.94 -32.49 -13.81
C LEU A 161 3.67 -33.82 -14.03
N ASP A 162 4.90 -33.73 -14.52
CA ASP A 162 5.87 -34.82 -14.56
C ASP A 162 7.25 -34.19 -14.84
N ARG A 163 8.08 -34.10 -13.81
CA ARG A 163 9.44 -33.53 -13.92
C ARG A 163 10.32 -34.33 -14.88
N GLU A 164 10.00 -35.60 -15.08
CA GLU A 164 10.80 -36.56 -15.84
C GLU A 164 10.19 -36.85 -17.22
N ASP A 165 9.12 -36.14 -17.62
CA ASP A 165 8.50 -36.28 -18.95
C ASP A 165 9.53 -35.94 -20.04
N PRO A 166 9.93 -36.93 -20.87
CA PRO A 166 10.91 -36.71 -21.93
C PRO A 166 10.34 -35.89 -23.09
N GLU A 167 9.01 -35.85 -23.27
CA GLU A 167 8.35 -35.08 -24.32
C GLU A 167 8.11 -33.63 -23.91
N ASN A 168 7.81 -33.36 -22.63
CA ASN A 168 7.54 -32.01 -22.10
C ASN A 168 8.16 -31.80 -20.71
N PRO A 169 9.50 -31.77 -20.60
CA PRO A 169 10.17 -31.66 -19.31
C PRO A 169 9.82 -30.34 -18.62
N ILE A 170 9.24 -30.42 -17.42
CA ILE A 170 9.03 -29.25 -16.57
C ILE A 170 10.27 -29.01 -15.70
N PRO A 171 10.72 -27.76 -15.55
CA PRO A 171 11.79 -27.45 -14.61
C PRO A 171 11.39 -27.81 -13.18
N GLY A 172 12.37 -28.20 -12.35
CA GLY A 172 12.17 -28.44 -10.92
C GLY A 172 11.66 -27.22 -10.14
N HIS A 173 11.70 -26.04 -10.77
CA HIS A 173 11.07 -24.81 -10.30
C HIS A 173 10.13 -24.29 -11.38
N LEU A 174 8.83 -24.23 -11.07
CA LEU A 174 7.83 -23.64 -11.95
C LEU A 174 7.84 -22.12 -11.77
N ILE A 175 8.00 -21.38 -12.87
CA ILE A 175 7.85 -19.92 -12.90
C ILE A 175 6.46 -19.62 -13.46
N ILE A 176 5.75 -18.72 -12.78
CA ILE A 176 4.43 -18.28 -13.19
C ILE A 176 4.44 -16.76 -13.40
N TYR A 177 3.82 -16.33 -14.49
CA TYR A 177 3.70 -14.93 -14.89
C TYR A 177 2.23 -14.53 -14.85
N LEU A 178 1.95 -13.49 -14.07
CA LEU A 178 0.68 -12.81 -14.06
C LEU A 178 0.98 -11.31 -14.17
N ILE A 179 0.31 -10.63 -15.10
CA ILE A 179 0.44 -9.19 -15.30
C ILE A 179 -0.73 -8.55 -14.58
N CYS A 180 -0.43 -7.69 -13.62
CA CYS A 180 -1.41 -6.95 -12.83
C CYS A 180 -1.22 -5.46 -13.07
N SER A 181 -2.33 -4.73 -13.17
CA SER A 181 -2.33 -3.28 -13.28
C SER A 181 -3.50 -2.72 -12.46
N ASP A 182 -3.19 -1.63 -11.78
CA ASP A 182 -4.06 -0.68 -11.07
C ASP A 182 -4.82 0.26 -12.04
N GLY A 183 -4.43 0.30 -13.31
CA GLY A 183 -4.94 1.26 -14.29
C GLY A 183 -4.13 2.56 -14.36
N ALA A 184 -3.04 2.69 -13.59
CA ALA A 184 -2.06 3.76 -13.78
C ALA A 184 -1.35 3.54 -15.13
N LEU A 185 -1.16 4.61 -15.90
CA LEU A 185 -0.36 4.56 -17.12
C LEU A 185 1.07 4.17 -16.73
N SER A 186 1.39 2.88 -16.85
CA SER A 186 2.74 2.37 -16.59
C SER A 186 3.76 3.16 -17.41
N SER A 187 4.47 4.08 -16.77
CA SER A 187 5.68 4.65 -17.31
C SER A 187 6.79 3.59 -17.22
N GLY A 188 6.78 2.68 -18.19
CA GLY A 188 7.93 1.91 -18.69
C GLY A 188 8.86 1.22 -17.70
N GLY A 189 8.83 -0.12 -17.68
CA GLY A 189 9.95 -0.90 -17.17
C GLY A 189 9.68 -2.39 -17.05
N MET A 190 9.94 -3.16 -18.11
CA MET A 190 10.12 -4.61 -18.00
C MET A 190 11.31 -4.89 -17.07
N ILE A 191 11.05 -5.36 -15.84
CA ILE A 191 12.10 -5.97 -15.01
C ILE A 191 12.14 -7.45 -15.37
N SER A 192 13.00 -7.79 -16.33
CA SER A 192 13.46 -9.16 -16.51
C SER A 192 14.51 -9.45 -15.44
N HIS A 193 14.15 -10.21 -14.40
CA HIS A 193 15.16 -10.85 -13.56
C HIS A 193 15.71 -12.08 -14.30
N ASN A 194 16.81 -11.87 -15.04
CA ASN A 194 17.72 -12.95 -15.40
C ASN A 194 18.48 -13.36 -14.12
N SER A 195 18.29 -14.58 -13.67
CA SER A 195 19.20 -15.24 -12.73
C SER A 195 20.16 -16.12 -13.52
N ASP A 196 21.32 -15.56 -13.86
CA ASP A 196 22.53 -16.34 -14.14
C ASP A 196 23.33 -16.43 -12.84
N SER A 197 23.49 -17.65 -12.30
CA SER A 197 24.64 -18.17 -11.53
C SER A 197 24.41 -19.65 -11.22
#